data_AF-A0A3N5FHQ5-F1
#
_entry.id   AF-A0A3N5FHQ5-F1
#
_cell.length_a   1.000
_cell.length_b   1.000
_cell.length_c   1.000
_cell.angle_alpha   90.00
_cell.angle_beta   90.00
_cell.angle_gamma   90.00
#
_symmetry.space_group_name_H-M   'P 1'
#
loop_
_entity.id
_entity.type
_entity.pdbx_description
1 polymer ?
#
loop_
_entity_poly.entity_id
_entity_poly.type
_entity_poly.pdbx_seq_one_letter_code
_entity_poly.pdbx_strand_id
1 'polypeptide(L)'
;MTTFSTLRRVCAAQPHAEPERKWGNVDTFLVRRRMFAILVLDARGRPNDLWFKVDAERFLELTDRPGIRPAPYLARAGWVAIGDPSRFALAELRPLIERSHRLVVAGLSMKVQRALGFDPQRRPPARAARIVTAARPADAGGGPRPAGLATTPRLLSSRG
;
A
#
# COMPACT_ATOMS: atom_id res chain seq x y z
N MET A 1 8.68 -13.62 11.75
CA MET A 1 7.43 -13.35 11.02
C MET A 1 6.95 -11.96 11.38
N THR A 2 6.81 -11.07 10.39
CA THR A 2 6.44 -9.67 10.64
C THR A 2 4.93 -9.56 10.85
N THR A 3 4.49 -9.02 11.98
CA THR A 3 3.06 -8.89 12.32
C THR A 3 2.51 -7.51 11.95
N PHE A 4 1.19 -7.43 11.80
CA PHE A 4 0.47 -6.18 11.52
C PHE A 4 0.74 -5.10 12.57
N SER A 5 0.69 -5.46 13.86
CA SER A 5 0.93 -4.51 14.96
C SER A 5 2.32 -3.89 14.89
N THR A 6 3.33 -4.66 14.51
CA THR A 6 4.70 -4.17 14.33
C THR A 6 4.82 -3.24 13.14
N LEU A 7 4.22 -3.56 11.99
CA LEU A 7 4.20 -2.68 10.82
C LEU A 7 3.50 -1.35 11.13
N ARG A 8 2.33 -1.42 11.78
CA ARG A 8 1.60 -0.25 12.23
C ARG A 8 2.42 0.61 13.18
N ARG A 9 3.17 0.01 14.11
CA ARG A 9 4.09 0.75 15.00
C ARG A 9 5.23 1.41 14.23
N VAL A 10 5.82 0.76 13.22
CA VAL A 10 6.88 1.37 12.40
C VAL A 10 6.34 2.57 11.60
N CYS A 11 5.14 2.45 11.03
CA CYS A 11 4.50 3.57 10.33
C CYS A 11 4.12 4.70 11.28
N ALA A 12 3.58 4.39 12.47
CA ALA A 12 3.20 5.38 13.48
C ALA A 12 4.42 6.01 14.19
N ALA A 13 5.57 5.33 14.21
CA ALA A 13 6.82 5.88 14.73
C ALA A 13 7.44 6.92 13.79
N GLN A 14 6.93 7.05 12.56
CA GLN A 14 7.41 8.09 11.66
C GLN A 14 6.97 9.48 12.14
N PRO A 15 7.84 10.49 12.03
CA PRO A 15 7.55 11.84 12.49
C PRO A 15 6.34 12.44 11.75
N HIS A 16 5.36 12.92 12.52
CA HIS A 16 4.10 13.52 12.03
C HIS A 16 3.23 12.57 11.19
N ALA A 17 3.34 11.25 11.44
CA ALA A 17 2.46 10.27 10.85
C ALA A 17 1.10 10.22 11.58
N GLU A 18 0.04 10.49 10.84
CA GLU A 18 -1.34 10.38 11.28
C GLU A 18 -1.94 9.09 10.71
N PRO A 19 -2.27 8.09 11.55
CA PRO A 19 -2.98 6.89 11.11
C PRO A 19 -4.47 7.19 10.93
N GLU A 20 -5.01 6.89 9.75
CA GLU A 20 -6.41 7.04 9.39
C GLU A 20 -6.96 5.70 8.87
N ARG A 21 -8.00 5.18 9.52
CA ARG A 21 -8.69 3.96 9.08
C ARG A 21 -9.93 4.35 8.29
N LYS A 22 -9.84 4.36 6.95
CA LYS A 22 -10.97 4.72 6.08
C LYS A 22 -11.91 3.56 5.78
N TRP A 23 -11.35 2.37 5.62
CA TRP A 23 -12.11 1.15 5.36
C TRP A 23 -11.72 0.15 6.45
N GLY A 24 -12.69 -0.61 7.01
CA GLY A 24 -12.50 -1.34 8.27
C GLY A 24 -11.22 -2.20 8.35
N ASN A 25 -10.74 -2.70 7.20
CA ASN A 25 -9.54 -3.51 7.08
C ASN A 25 -8.37 -2.80 6.37
N VAL A 26 -8.36 -1.47 6.31
CA VAL A 26 -7.32 -0.69 5.62
C VAL A 26 -6.87 0.47 6.50
N ASP A 27 -5.63 0.38 6.99
CA ASP A 27 -4.95 1.45 7.71
C ASP A 27 -4.13 2.30 6.74
N THR A 28 -4.55 3.55 6.56
CA THR A 28 -3.84 4.52 5.74
C THR A 28 -3.03 5.43 6.65
N PHE A 29 -1.76 5.68 6.31
CA PHE A 29 -0.90 6.58 7.07
C PHE A 29 -0.62 7.83 6.25
N LEU A 30 -0.88 8.99 6.83
CA LEU A 30 -0.75 10.30 6.22
C LEU A 30 0.26 11.16 6.97
N VAL A 31 0.87 12.10 6.26
CA VAL A 31 1.67 13.20 6.82
C VAL A 31 1.08 14.49 6.28
N ARG A 32 0.53 15.35 7.15
CA ARG A 32 -0.08 16.64 6.75
C ARG A 32 -1.04 16.47 5.56
N ARG A 33 -1.96 15.48 5.63
CA ARG A 33 -2.95 15.16 4.59
C ARG A 33 -2.38 14.55 3.29
N ARG A 34 -1.12 14.08 3.28
CA ARG A 34 -0.52 13.31 2.17
C ARG A 34 -0.27 11.87 2.61
N MET A 35 -0.83 10.90 1.88
CA MET A 35 -0.64 9.48 2.16
C MET A 35 0.77 9.02 1.77
N PHE A 36 1.43 8.25 2.64
CA PHE A 36 2.76 7.65 2.36
C PHE A 36 2.78 6.13 2.46
N ALA A 37 1.89 5.53 3.25
CA ALA A 37 1.76 4.08 3.38
C ALA A 37 0.30 3.69 3.56
N ILE A 38 -0.09 2.54 3.01
CA ILE A 38 -1.42 1.94 3.14
C ILE A 38 -1.21 0.47 3.50
N LEU A 39 -1.83 0.02 4.57
CA LEU A 39 -1.74 -1.34 5.08
C LEU A 39 -3.11 -1.98 5.03
N VAL A 40 -3.28 -2.96 4.14
CA VAL A 40 -4.51 -3.72 3.94
C VAL A 40 -4.42 -4.98 4.79
N LEU A 41 -5.45 -5.25 5.58
CA LEU A 41 -5.62 -6.46 6.36
C LEU A 41 -6.59 -7.43 5.66
N ASP A 42 -6.32 -8.72 5.82
CA ASP A 42 -7.26 -9.77 5.47
C ASP A 42 -8.36 -9.91 6.54
N ALA A 43 -9.42 -10.68 6.24
CA ALA A 43 -10.51 -11.00 7.16
C ALA A 43 -10.04 -11.63 8.50
N ARG A 44 -8.83 -12.20 8.53
CA ARG A 44 -8.19 -12.74 9.74
C ARG A 44 -7.35 -11.73 10.52
N GLY A 45 -7.36 -10.45 10.15
CA GLY A 45 -6.56 -9.39 10.79
C GLY A 45 -5.05 -9.52 10.53
N ARG A 46 -4.66 -10.30 9.51
CA ARG A 46 -3.26 -10.45 9.07
C ARG A 46 -2.94 -9.44 7.97
N PRO A 47 -1.70 -8.95 7.86
CA PRO A 47 -1.38 -7.97 6.84
C PRO A 47 -1.38 -8.66 5.47
N ASN A 48 -2.30 -8.26 4.60
CA ASN A 48 -2.51 -8.83 3.27
C ASN A 48 -1.69 -8.12 2.21
N ASP A 49 -1.73 -6.79 2.21
CA ASP A 49 -0.95 -5.98 1.29
C ASP A 49 -0.41 -4.74 2.00
N LEU A 50 0.83 -4.36 1.69
CA LEU A 50 1.44 -3.10 2.13
C LEU A 50 1.80 -2.26 0.91
N TRP A 51 1.18 -1.09 0.77
CA TRP A 51 1.41 -0.19 -0.34
C TRP A 51 2.17 1.04 0.14
N PHE A 52 3.19 1.45 -0.59
CA PHE A 52 3.97 2.63 -0.28
C PHE A 52 4.57 3.24 -1.55
N LYS A 53 5.01 4.49 -1.43
CA LYS A 53 5.61 5.23 -2.53
C LYS A 53 7.12 5.02 -2.58
N VAL A 54 7.65 4.85 -3.77
CA VAL A 54 9.08 4.68 -4.05
C VAL A 54 9.54 5.65 -5.13
N ASP A 55 10.85 5.87 -5.17
CA ASP A 55 11.51 6.59 -6.26
C ASP A 55 11.35 5.84 -7.58
N ALA A 56 11.20 6.56 -8.70
CA ALA A 56 11.04 5.94 -10.02
C ALA A 56 12.24 5.06 -10.42
N GLU A 57 13.45 5.43 -9.98
CA GLU A 57 14.68 4.67 -10.23
C GLU A 57 14.66 3.29 -9.53
N ARG A 58 14.15 3.23 -8.30
CA ARG A 58 14.05 1.98 -7.52
C ARG A 58 12.76 1.21 -7.80
N PHE A 59 11.80 1.82 -8.49
CA PHE A 59 10.51 1.20 -8.78
C PHE A 59 10.71 -0.09 -9.58
N LEU A 60 11.47 -0.05 -10.67
CA LEU A 60 11.75 -1.24 -11.49
C LEU A 60 12.45 -2.32 -10.68
N GLU A 61 13.52 -1.96 -9.95
CA GLU A 61 14.29 -2.89 -9.12
C GLU A 61 13.43 -3.61 -8.08
N LEU A 62 12.49 -2.87 -7.45
CA LEU A 62 11.61 -3.43 -6.45
C LEU A 62 10.52 -4.28 -7.08
N THR A 63 9.91 -3.86 -8.19
CA THR A 63 8.87 -4.64 -8.87
C THR A 63 9.38 -5.92 -9.54
N ASP A 64 10.68 -6.03 -9.77
CA ASP A 64 11.33 -7.26 -10.25
C ASP A 64 11.44 -8.33 -9.14
N ARG A 65 11.36 -7.91 -7.86
CA ARG A 65 11.44 -8.83 -6.73
C ARG A 65 10.15 -9.64 -6.55
N PRO A 66 10.26 -10.95 -6.27
CA PRO A 66 9.09 -11.79 -6.01
C PRO A 66 8.32 -11.30 -4.77
N GLY A 67 7.03 -11.06 -4.94
CA GLY A 67 6.13 -10.59 -3.87
C GLY A 67 5.90 -9.07 -3.85
N ILE A 68 6.67 -8.29 -4.62
CA ILE A 68 6.43 -6.87 -4.84
C ILE A 68 5.82 -6.69 -6.22
N ARG A 69 4.71 -5.97 -6.29
CA ARG A 69 3.99 -5.68 -7.53
C ARG A 69 3.74 -4.19 -7.67
N PRO A 70 3.63 -3.66 -8.89
CA PRO A 70 3.16 -2.30 -9.09
C PRO A 70 1.75 -2.15 -8.49
N ALA A 71 1.50 -1.08 -7.73
CA ALA A 71 0.20 -0.89 -7.10
C ALA A 71 -0.89 -0.69 -8.17
N PRO A 72 -2.04 -1.38 -8.07
CA PRO A 72 -3.12 -1.22 -9.04
C PRO A 72 -3.55 0.25 -9.06
N TYR A 73 -3.65 0.84 -10.25
CA TYR A 73 -4.00 2.26 -10.50
C TYR A 73 -2.98 3.31 -10.05
N LEU A 74 -2.21 3.07 -8.97
CA LEU A 74 -1.25 4.02 -8.41
C LEU A 74 0.20 3.83 -8.89
N ALA A 75 0.48 2.78 -9.65
CA ALA A 75 1.81 2.51 -10.23
C ALA A 75 2.38 3.70 -11.01
N ARG A 76 1.53 4.43 -11.74
CA ARG A 76 1.89 5.64 -12.50
C ARG A 76 2.45 6.77 -11.63
N ALA A 77 2.09 6.78 -10.35
CA ALA A 77 2.54 7.77 -9.37
C ALA A 77 3.72 7.28 -8.51
N GLY A 78 4.32 6.13 -8.83
CA GLY A 78 5.44 5.55 -8.07
C GLY A 78 5.04 4.72 -6.86
N TRP A 79 3.86 4.11 -6.88
CA TRP A 79 3.42 3.26 -5.78
C TRP A 79 3.62 1.78 -6.08
N VAL A 80 4.20 1.07 -5.12
CA VAL A 80 4.35 -0.39 -5.13
C VAL A 80 3.47 -0.99 -4.05
N ALA A 81 3.05 -2.23 -4.27
CA ALA A 81 2.29 -3.04 -3.35
C ALA A 81 3.08 -4.33 -3.07
N ILE A 82 3.34 -4.60 -1.80
CA ILE A 82 3.90 -5.87 -1.35
C ILE A 82 2.73 -6.76 -0.95
N GLY A 83 2.52 -7.85 -1.67
CA GLY A 83 1.60 -8.89 -1.23
C GLY A 83 2.22 -9.63 -0.05
N ASP A 84 1.42 -9.93 0.97
CA ASP A 84 1.78 -10.54 2.25
C ASP A 84 3.12 -10.00 2.79
N PRO A 85 3.17 -8.81 3.41
CA PRO A 85 4.40 -8.31 4.00
C PRO A 85 4.92 -9.21 5.15
N SER A 86 4.14 -10.19 5.61
CA SER A 86 4.53 -11.20 6.61
C SER A 86 5.76 -12.02 6.20
N ARG A 87 5.95 -12.26 4.89
CA ARG A 87 7.10 -12.98 4.30
C ARG A 87 8.39 -12.16 4.25
N PHE A 88 8.31 -10.83 4.44
CA PHE A 88 9.48 -9.96 4.47
C PHE A 88 9.95 -9.70 5.89
N ALA A 89 11.27 -9.56 6.07
CA ALA A 89 11.83 -9.15 7.34
C ALA A 89 11.49 -7.67 7.62
N LEU A 90 11.15 -7.36 8.87
CA LEU A 90 10.90 -5.98 9.29
C LEU A 90 12.09 -5.06 9.00
N ALA A 91 13.32 -5.59 9.10
CA ALA A 91 14.56 -4.87 8.80
C ALA A 91 14.64 -4.40 7.35
N GLU A 92 13.99 -5.10 6.40
CA GLU A 92 13.90 -4.66 5.00
C GLU A 92 12.72 -3.71 4.78
N LEU A 93 11.58 -3.96 5.42
CA LEU A 93 10.38 -3.13 5.25
C LEU A 93 10.52 -1.74 5.86
N ARG A 94 11.17 -1.64 7.01
CA ARG A 94 11.37 -0.39 7.74
C ARG A 94 12.07 0.70 6.89
N PRO A 95 13.25 0.47 6.27
CA PRO A 95 13.89 1.49 5.46
C PRO A 95 13.07 1.86 4.21
N LEU A 96 12.27 0.94 3.66
CA LEU A 96 11.37 1.23 2.54
C LEU A 96 10.24 2.19 2.96
N ILE A 97 9.65 1.99 4.14
CA ILE A 97 8.61 2.86 4.70
C ILE A 97 9.19 4.24 5.06
N GLU A 98 10.36 4.27 5.73
CA GLU A 98 11.09 5.50 6.06
C GLU A 98 11.42 6.31 4.80
N ARG A 99 11.82 5.63 3.71
CA ARG A 99 12.08 6.26 2.42
C ARG A 99 10.80 6.85 1.81
N SER A 100 9.69 6.11 1.81
CA SER A 100 8.39 6.61 1.34
C SER A 100 7.96 7.87 2.08
N HIS A 101 8.09 7.86 3.42
CA HIS A 101 7.79 9.02 4.27
C HIS A 101 8.63 10.23 3.87
N ARG A 102 9.95 10.07 3.72
CA ARG A 102 10.85 11.13 3.26
C ARG A 102 10.47 11.70 1.89
N LEU A 103 10.05 10.85 0.95
CA LEU A 103 9.59 11.31 -0.37
C LEU A 103 8.33 12.16 -0.29
N VAL A 104 7.40 11.80 0.58
CA VAL A 104 6.18 12.59 0.81
C VAL A 104 6.53 13.92 1.46
N VAL A 105 7.41 13.92 2.47
CA VAL A 105 7.90 15.15 3.13
C VAL A 105 8.61 16.07 2.14
N ALA A 106 9.51 15.54 1.30
CA ALA A 106 10.21 16.33 0.27
C ALA A 106 9.25 16.89 -0.80
N GLY A 107 8.09 16.26 -1.00
CA GLY A 107 7.01 16.76 -1.85
C GLY A 107 6.20 17.91 -1.23
N LEU A 108 6.32 18.16 0.07
CA LEU A 108 5.63 19.26 0.76
C LEU A 108 6.34 20.61 0.51
N SER A 109 5.61 21.70 0.68
CA SER A 109 6.18 23.05 0.60
C SER A 109 7.27 23.25 1.66
N MET A 110 8.32 24.02 1.35
CA MET A 110 9.41 24.32 2.28
C MET A 110 8.90 24.89 3.62
N LYS A 111 7.81 25.67 3.59
CA LYS A 111 7.14 26.19 4.81
C LYS A 111 6.66 25.06 5.71
N VAL A 112 6.06 24.02 5.12
CA VAL A 112 5.54 22.86 5.85
C VAL A 112 6.68 21.97 6.33
N GLN A 113 7.72 21.76 5.52
CA GLN A 113 8.91 21.01 5.93
C GLN A 113 9.58 21.63 7.17
N ARG A 114 9.78 22.96 7.16
CA ARG A 114 10.29 23.70 8.32
C ARG A 114 9.36 23.62 9.53
N ALA A 115 8.05 23.75 9.33
CA ALA A 115 7.06 23.63 10.42
C ALA A 115 7.01 22.22 11.04
N LEU A 116 7.49 21.20 10.32
CA LEU A 116 7.62 19.83 10.79
C LEU A 116 9.01 19.54 11.41
N GLY A 117 9.94 20.50 11.36
CA GLY A 117 11.31 20.33 11.85
C GLY A 117 12.22 19.54 10.90
N PHE A 118 11.83 19.37 9.64
CA PHE A 118 12.71 18.78 8.63
C PHE A 118 13.58 19.85 7.98
N ASP A 119 14.84 19.47 7.72
CA ASP A 119 15.72 20.25 6.86
C ASP A 119 15.06 20.42 5.47
N PRO A 120 14.96 21.65 4.93
CA PRO A 120 14.22 21.91 3.70
C PRO A 120 14.85 21.17 2.52
N GLN A 121 14.28 20.02 2.18
CA GLN A 121 14.68 19.25 1.02
C GLN A 121 14.17 19.95 -0.24
N ARG A 122 15.06 20.11 -1.23
CA ARG A 122 14.70 20.65 -2.55
C ARG A 122 13.66 19.73 -3.17
N ARG A 123 12.46 20.26 -3.43
CA ARG A 123 11.38 19.54 -4.10
C ARG A 123 11.92 18.95 -5.41
N PRO A 124 11.91 17.62 -5.61
CA PRO A 124 12.24 17.06 -6.90
C PRO A 124 11.26 17.63 -7.95
N PRO A 125 11.73 18.00 -9.15
CA PRO A 125 10.90 18.67 -10.14
C PRO A 125 9.66 17.83 -10.42
N ALA A 126 8.50 18.49 -10.52
CA ALA A 126 7.17 17.88 -10.64
C ALA A 126 6.98 16.95 -11.87
N ARG A 127 8.03 16.74 -12.67
CA ARG A 127 8.06 16.05 -13.96
C ARG A 127 8.73 14.66 -13.92
N ALA A 128 9.39 14.26 -12.83
CA ALA A 128 10.30 13.11 -12.82
C ALA A 128 9.66 11.71 -12.69
N ALA A 129 8.36 11.57 -12.47
CA ALA A 129 7.73 10.25 -12.35
C ALA A 129 6.69 10.02 -13.44
N ARG A 130 7.10 10.05 -14.71
CA ARG A 130 6.36 9.31 -15.75
C ARG A 130 6.85 7.87 -15.69
N ILE A 131 6.26 7.06 -14.82
CA ILE A 131 6.49 5.62 -14.84
C ILE A 131 5.68 5.05 -16.00
N VAL A 132 6.37 4.51 -17.01
CA VAL A 132 5.78 3.70 -18.07
C VAL A 132 5.32 2.39 -17.42
N THR A 133 4.08 2.33 -16.94
CA THR A 133 3.50 1.06 -16.48
C THR A 133 2.85 0.38 -17.68
N ALA A 134 3.54 -0.62 -18.25
CA ALA A 134 2.91 -1.63 -19.09
C ALA A 134 1.90 -2.40 -18.22
N ALA A 135 0.61 -2.23 -18.52
CA ALA A 135 -0.46 -2.90 -17.80
C ALA A 135 -0.38 -4.41 -18.07
N ARG A 136 -0.26 -5.21 -17.01
CA ARG A 136 -0.71 -6.60 -17.03
C ARG A 136 -2.03 -6.67 -16.28
N PRO A 137 -3.09 -7.30 -16.82
CA PRO A 137 -4.39 -7.34 -16.18
C PRO A 137 -4.27 -8.08 -14.83
N ALA A 138 -4.93 -7.52 -13.83
CA ALA A 138 -5.01 -8.08 -12.48
C ALA A 138 -5.82 -9.38 -12.52
N ASP A 139 -5.15 -10.50 -12.29
CA ASP A 139 -5.79 -11.77 -11.97
C ASP A 139 -6.08 -11.86 -10.46
N ALA A 140 -7.32 -12.26 -10.19
CA ALA A 140 -7.98 -12.80 -9.00
C ALA A 140 -7.30 -12.85 -7.61
N GLY A 141 -8.13 -12.61 -6.58
CA GLY A 141 -7.92 -13.01 -5.17
C GLY A 141 -8.51 -11.99 -4.21
N GLY A 142 -9.81 -11.94 -3.94
CA GLY A 142 -10.50 -12.89 -3.06
C GLY A 142 -11.37 -12.11 -2.07
N GLY A 143 -12.51 -11.59 -2.53
CA GLY A 143 -13.53 -11.03 -1.64
C GLY A 143 -14.33 -12.14 -0.94
N PRO A 144 -14.84 -11.93 0.29
CA PRO A 144 -15.63 -12.94 0.98
C PRO A 144 -16.92 -13.19 0.20
N ARG A 145 -17.17 -14.47 -0.12
CA ARG A 145 -18.45 -14.91 -0.71
C ARG A 145 -19.56 -14.72 0.33
N PRO A 146 -20.72 -14.13 -0.03
CA PRO A 146 -21.86 -14.11 0.86
C PRO A 146 -22.37 -15.53 1.09
N ALA A 147 -22.80 -15.77 2.33
CA ALA A 147 -23.29 -17.02 2.86
C ALA A 147 -24.42 -17.63 2.02
N GLY A 148 -24.42 -18.97 1.96
CA GLY A 148 -25.37 -19.75 1.19
C GLY A 148 -26.83 -19.44 1.52
N LEU A 149 -27.64 -19.34 0.47
CA LEU A 149 -29.09 -19.46 0.58
C LEU A 149 -29.52 -20.79 -0.03
N ALA A 150 -30.05 -21.61 0.87
CA ALA A 150 -31.08 -22.63 0.74
C ALA A 150 -31.29 -23.35 -0.62
N THR A 151 -31.21 -24.66 -0.48
CA THR A 151 -31.71 -25.72 -1.36
C THR A 151 -33.17 -25.53 -1.79
N THR A 152 -33.50 -25.88 -3.03
CA THR A 152 -34.69 -26.67 -3.38
C THR A 152 -34.58 -27.20 -4.82
N PRO A 153 -34.66 -28.51 -5.06
CA PRO A 153 -34.69 -29.06 -6.42
C PRO A 153 -36.08 -28.86 -7.04
N ARG A 154 -36.07 -28.27 -8.25
CA ARG A 154 -37.23 -28.09 -9.12
C ARG A 154 -37.69 -29.47 -9.63
N LEU A 155 -38.93 -29.84 -9.30
CA LEU A 155 -39.54 -31.08 -9.76
C LEU A 155 -39.58 -31.18 -11.30
N LEU A 156 -39.36 -32.41 -11.73
CA LEU A 156 -39.31 -32.95 -13.08
C LEU A 156 -40.63 -32.73 -13.85
N SER A 157 -40.58 -32.02 -14.98
CA SER A 157 -41.60 -32.14 -16.03
C SER A 157 -41.13 -33.18 -17.05
N SER A 158 -41.66 -34.40 -16.96
CA SER A 158 -41.61 -35.35 -18.08
C SER A 158 -42.88 -35.23 -18.89
N ARG A 159 -42.68 -35.12 -20.20
CA ARG A 159 -43.67 -35.31 -21.27
C ARG A 159 -44.19 -36.75 -21.25
N GLY A 160 -45.45 -36.90 -21.67
CA GLY A 160 -46.17 -38.15 -21.92
C GLY A 160 -47.59 -37.80 -22.29
#